data_AF-A0A096ZGW5-F1
#
_entry.id   AF-A0A096ZGW5-F1
#
_cell.length_a   1.000
_cell.length_b   1.000
_cell.length_c   1.000
_cell.angle_alpha   90.00
_cell.angle_beta   90.00
_cell.angle_gamma   90.00
#
_symmetry.space_group_name_H-M   'P 1'
#
loop_
_entity.id
_entity.type
_entity.pdbx_description
1 polymer ?
#
loop_
_entity_poly.entity_id
_entity_poly.type
_entity_poly.pdbx_seq_one_letter_code
_entity_poly.pdbx_strand_id
1 'polypeptide(L)'
;ILGIWGGKGQGKSFQCELVFAKMGINPIMMSAGELESGNAGEPAKLIRQRYREAADMIKKGKMCCLFINDLDAGAGRMGGTTQYTVNNQMVNATLMNIADAPTNVQLPGMYNKEENPRVPIIVTGNDFSTLYAPLIRDGRMEKFYWAPTREDRIGVCKGIFQTDNVSDESVVKIVDTFPGQSIDFFGALRARVYDDEVRKWVSSTGIENIGKRLVNSRDGPVTFEQPKMTVEKLLEYGHMLVQEQDNVKRVQLADTYMSQAALGDANQDAMKTGSFYG
;
A
#
# COMPACT_ATOMS: atom_id res chain seq x y z
N ILE A 1 -4.29 11.33 16.00
CA ILE A 1 -4.14 10.58 14.73
C ILE A 1 -3.20 9.42 15.01
N LEU A 2 -3.47 8.20 14.53
CA LEU A 2 -2.52 7.09 14.58
C LEU A 2 -1.86 6.93 13.21
N GLY A 3 -0.55 7.04 13.14
CA GLY A 3 0.23 6.80 11.94
C GLY A 3 0.97 5.48 11.99
N ILE A 4 0.61 4.56 11.10
CA ILE A 4 1.25 3.25 10.95
C ILE A 4 2.23 3.34 9.77
N TRP A 5 3.53 3.21 10.04
CA TRP A 5 4.57 3.27 9.01
C TRP A 5 5.50 2.07 9.08
N GLY A 6 6.19 1.77 7.98
CA GLY A 6 7.07 0.61 7.88
C GLY A 6 7.30 0.18 6.44
N GLY A 7 8.05 -0.91 6.26
CA GLY A 7 8.41 -1.41 4.94
C GLY A 7 7.21 -1.65 4.00
N LYS A 8 7.44 -1.47 2.69
CA LYS A 8 6.49 -1.90 1.65
C LYS A 8 6.27 -3.41 1.76
N GLY A 9 5.06 -3.86 1.43
CA GLY A 9 4.74 -5.29 1.41
C GLY A 9 4.57 -5.97 2.77
N GLN A 10 4.66 -5.24 3.88
CA GLN A 10 4.54 -5.81 5.24
C GLN A 10 3.09 -5.94 5.73
N GLY A 11 2.09 -5.74 4.87
CA GLY A 11 0.68 -5.95 5.22
C GLY A 11 0.05 -4.91 6.15
N LYS A 12 0.60 -3.69 6.27
CA LYS A 12 0.09 -2.62 7.15
C LYS A 12 -1.41 -2.38 6.97
N SER A 13 -1.84 -2.10 5.75
CA SER A 13 -3.25 -1.78 5.42
C SER A 13 -4.16 -2.99 5.61
N PHE A 14 -3.68 -4.18 5.21
CA PHE A 14 -4.41 -5.42 5.40
C PHE A 14 -4.64 -5.74 6.89
N GLN A 15 -3.64 -5.51 7.75
CA GLN A 15 -3.80 -5.68 9.20
C GLN A 15 -4.84 -4.72 9.78
N CYS A 16 -4.89 -3.47 9.31
CA CYS A 16 -5.94 -2.53 9.70
C CYS A 16 -7.33 -3.06 9.33
N GLU A 17 -7.51 -3.55 8.11
CA GLU A 17 -8.78 -4.13 7.64
C GLU A 17 -9.21 -5.33 8.49
N LEU A 18 -8.28 -6.23 8.83
CA LEU A 18 -8.57 -7.36 9.72
C LEU A 18 -9.01 -6.90 11.12
N VAL A 19 -8.37 -5.88 11.68
CA VAL A 19 -8.75 -5.31 12.98
C VAL A 19 -10.14 -4.67 12.90
N PHE A 20 -10.43 -3.91 11.83
CA PHE A 20 -11.74 -3.30 11.63
C PHE A 20 -12.84 -4.35 11.51
N ALA A 21 -12.62 -5.39 10.70
CA ALA A 21 -13.56 -6.49 10.54
C ALA A 21 -13.81 -7.22 11.88
N LYS A 22 -12.74 -7.51 12.64
CA LYS A 22 -12.85 -8.17 13.95
C LYS A 22 -13.62 -7.33 14.97
N MET A 23 -13.51 -6.01 14.90
CA MET A 23 -14.23 -5.08 15.78
C MET A 23 -15.60 -4.67 15.25
N GLY A 24 -15.99 -5.09 14.04
CA GLY A 24 -17.23 -4.64 13.38
C GLY A 24 -17.23 -3.15 13.04
N ILE A 25 -16.04 -2.56 12.83
CA ILE A 25 -15.88 -1.15 12.43
C ILE A 25 -15.95 -1.07 10.91
N ASN A 26 -16.80 -0.19 10.40
CA ASN A 26 -16.82 0.16 8.98
C ASN A 26 -16.07 1.49 8.81
N PRO A 27 -14.78 1.48 8.40
CA PRO A 27 -14.01 2.70 8.21
C PRO A 27 -14.52 3.51 7.02
N ILE A 28 -14.43 4.83 7.10
CA ILE A 28 -14.49 5.69 5.92
C ILE A 28 -13.10 5.69 5.28
N MET A 29 -12.98 5.03 4.13
CA MET A 29 -11.71 4.85 3.42
C MET A 29 -11.40 6.08 2.56
N MET A 30 -10.13 6.48 2.54
CA MET A 30 -9.58 7.48 1.63
C MET A 30 -8.26 6.98 1.05
N SER A 31 -8.09 7.10 -0.25
CA SER A 31 -6.81 6.83 -0.93
C SER A 31 -5.93 8.08 -0.99
N ALA A 32 -4.62 7.88 -1.11
CA ALA A 32 -3.67 8.98 -1.31
C ALA A 32 -3.93 9.74 -2.62
N GLY A 33 -4.35 9.04 -3.69
CA GLY A 33 -4.66 9.66 -4.98
C GLY A 33 -5.85 10.62 -4.92
N GLU A 34 -6.82 10.40 -4.01
CA GLU A 34 -7.91 11.35 -3.75
C GLU A 34 -7.43 12.65 -3.08
N LEU A 35 -6.21 12.67 -2.55
CA LEU A 35 -5.60 13.86 -1.94
C LEU A 35 -4.81 14.69 -2.96
N GLU A 36 -4.71 14.24 -4.20
CA GLU A 36 -4.13 14.96 -5.33
C GLU A 36 -5.25 15.47 -6.25
N SER A 37 -5.40 16.79 -6.37
CA SER A 37 -6.35 17.39 -7.32
C SER A 37 -5.73 18.58 -8.05
N GLY A 38 -6.13 18.79 -9.30
CA GLY A 38 -5.81 20.01 -10.06
C GLY A 38 -6.47 21.27 -9.49
N ASN A 39 -7.51 21.13 -8.65
CA ASN A 39 -8.20 22.26 -8.01
C ASN A 39 -7.66 22.51 -6.61
N ALA A 40 -7.21 23.74 -6.35
CA ALA A 40 -6.70 24.12 -5.04
C ALA A 40 -7.78 24.00 -3.95
N GLY A 41 -7.45 23.29 -2.87
CA GLY A 41 -8.30 23.15 -1.68
C GLY A 41 -9.38 22.09 -1.74
N GLU A 42 -9.55 21.41 -2.87
CA GLU A 42 -10.43 20.25 -2.99
C GLU A 42 -10.02 19.10 -2.04
N PRO A 43 -8.74 18.73 -1.91
CA PRO A 43 -8.31 17.70 -0.96
C PRO A 43 -8.65 18.03 0.50
N ALA A 44 -8.51 19.30 0.89
CA ALA A 44 -8.83 19.77 2.24
C ALA A 44 -10.35 19.69 2.53
N LYS A 45 -11.19 20.03 1.54
CA LYS A 45 -12.64 19.88 1.64
C LYS A 45 -13.05 18.41 1.76
N LEU A 46 -12.41 17.54 0.96
CA LEU A 46 -12.69 16.11 0.96
C LEU A 46 -12.41 15.47 2.32
N ILE A 47 -11.27 15.77 2.95
CA ILE A 47 -10.94 15.25 4.30
C ILE A 47 -12.02 15.64 5.32
N ARG A 48 -12.48 16.91 5.30
CA ARG A 48 -13.53 17.38 6.21
C ARG A 48 -14.87 16.69 5.97
N GLN A 49 -15.22 16.44 4.70
CA GLN A 49 -16.43 15.72 4.32
C GLN A 49 -16.40 14.28 4.82
N ARG A 50 -15.31 13.55 4.57
CA ARG A 50 -15.13 12.15 5.02
C ARG A 50 -15.09 12.03 6.54
N TYR A 51 -14.47 12.99 7.21
CA TYR A 51 -14.48 13.07 8.68
C TYR A 51 -15.91 13.27 9.22
N ARG A 52 -16.70 14.16 8.61
CA ARG A 52 -18.11 14.38 8.98
C ARG A 52 -18.98 13.15 8.74
N GLU A 53 -18.78 12.46 7.62
CA GLU A 53 -19.46 11.20 7.30
C GLU A 53 -19.20 10.14 8.37
N ALA A 54 -17.94 9.99 8.80
CA ALA A 54 -17.58 9.10 9.91
C ALA A 54 -18.23 9.56 11.23
N ALA A 55 -18.26 10.86 11.50
CA ALA A 55 -18.89 11.41 12.71
C ALA A 55 -20.40 11.15 12.75
N ASP A 56 -21.08 11.22 11.61
CA ASP A 56 -22.51 10.91 11.49
C ASP A 56 -22.80 9.42 11.73
N MET A 57 -21.89 8.53 11.32
CA MET A 57 -21.97 7.10 11.63
C MET A 57 -21.81 6.84 13.13
N ILE A 58 -20.88 7.54 13.79
CA ILE A 58 -20.71 7.47 15.26
C ILE A 58 -21.96 7.98 15.98
N LYS A 59 -22.56 9.08 15.49
CA LYS A 59 -23.80 9.64 16.04
C LYS A 59 -24.98 8.64 15.99
N LYS A 60 -24.98 7.71 15.03
CA LYS A 60 -25.96 6.61 14.90
C LYS A 60 -25.64 5.40 15.80
N GLY A 61 -24.63 5.49 16.66
CA GLY A 61 -24.27 4.43 17.62
C GLY A 61 -23.37 3.33 17.05
N LYS A 62 -22.75 3.53 15.88
CA LYS A 62 -21.80 2.57 15.29
C LYS A 62 -20.37 3.05 15.44
N MET A 63 -19.45 2.18 15.86
CA MET A 63 -18.03 2.52 15.85
C MET A 63 -17.56 2.77 14.42
N CYS A 64 -16.85 3.87 14.20
CA CYS A 64 -16.34 4.28 12.89
C CYS A 64 -15.01 5.02 13.06
N CYS A 65 -14.17 4.98 12.03
CA CYS A 65 -12.92 5.72 11.95
C CYS A 65 -12.74 6.27 10.54
N LEU A 66 -11.89 7.29 10.42
CA LEU A 66 -11.39 7.75 9.12
C LEU A 66 -10.06 7.03 8.85
N PHE A 67 -10.00 6.27 7.75
CA PHE A 67 -8.79 5.54 7.36
C PHE A 67 -8.22 6.13 6.07
N ILE A 68 -7.02 6.71 6.17
CA ILE A 68 -6.30 7.30 5.03
C ILE A 68 -5.14 6.37 4.67
N ASN A 69 -5.20 5.75 3.50
CA ASN A 69 -4.22 4.77 3.06
C ASN A 69 -3.11 5.41 2.21
N ASP A 70 -1.86 5.03 2.46
CA ASP A 70 -0.65 5.41 1.71
C ASP A 70 -0.41 6.92 1.62
N LEU A 71 -0.59 7.66 2.73
CA LEU A 71 -0.50 9.13 2.77
C LEU A 71 0.83 9.67 2.22
N ASP A 72 1.93 8.95 2.36
CA ASP A 72 3.23 9.34 1.83
C ASP A 72 3.26 9.39 0.29
N ALA A 73 2.43 8.60 -0.40
CA ALA A 73 2.31 8.64 -1.85
C ALA A 73 1.63 9.91 -2.37
N GLY A 74 0.68 10.47 -1.62
CA GLY A 74 -0.10 11.64 -2.04
C GLY A 74 0.23 12.95 -1.32
N ALA A 75 0.95 12.89 -0.19
CA ALA A 75 1.32 14.06 0.62
C ALA A 75 2.83 14.18 0.91
N GLY A 76 3.64 13.21 0.48
CA GLY A 76 5.10 13.16 0.67
C GLY A 76 5.89 13.94 -0.39
N ARG A 77 7.19 14.16 -0.14
CA ARG A 77 8.14 14.71 -1.11
C ARG A 77 8.69 13.59 -1.99
N MET A 78 8.34 13.56 -3.27
CA MET A 78 8.89 12.59 -4.24
C MET A 78 10.15 13.16 -4.92
N GLY A 79 11.30 13.09 -4.26
CA GLY A 79 12.60 13.47 -4.82
C GLY A 79 13.00 14.95 -4.69
N GLY A 80 14.29 15.24 -4.90
CA GLY A 80 14.89 16.56 -4.65
C GLY A 80 14.45 17.70 -5.59
N THR A 81 13.67 17.39 -6.63
CA THR A 81 13.22 18.34 -7.66
C THR A 81 11.70 18.57 -7.67
N THR A 82 10.89 17.81 -6.93
CA THR A 82 9.44 18.08 -6.84
C THR A 82 9.17 19.13 -5.76
N GLN A 83 8.67 20.29 -6.19
CA GLN A 83 8.19 21.32 -5.28
C GLN A 83 7.00 20.79 -4.46
N TYR A 84 6.91 21.17 -3.18
CA TYR A 84 5.69 20.95 -2.40
C TYR A 84 4.50 21.54 -3.15
N THR A 85 3.54 20.71 -3.52
CA THR A 85 2.29 21.21 -4.09
C THR A 85 1.53 21.97 -3.00
N VAL A 86 0.79 23.02 -3.38
CA VAL A 86 -0.08 23.78 -2.46
C VAL A 86 -1.06 22.83 -1.75
N ASN A 87 -1.48 21.77 -2.43
CA ASN A 87 -2.36 20.74 -1.89
C ASN A 87 -1.76 20.00 -0.69
N ASN A 88 -0.46 19.64 -0.74
CA ASN A 88 0.18 18.95 0.40
C ASN A 88 0.21 19.82 1.64
N GLN A 89 0.41 21.13 1.49
CA GLN A 89 0.33 22.06 2.62
C GLN A 89 -1.10 22.14 3.18
N MET A 90 -2.10 22.20 2.31
CA MET A 90 -3.51 22.28 2.70
C MET A 90 -4.03 21.00 3.38
N VAL A 91 -3.60 19.83 2.90
CA VAL A 91 -3.90 18.52 3.53
C VAL A 91 -3.32 18.47 4.94
N ASN A 92 -2.02 18.77 5.09
CA ASN A 92 -1.36 18.78 6.40
C ASN A 92 -2.00 19.81 7.35
N ALA A 93 -2.28 21.02 6.88
CA ALA A 93 -2.96 22.04 7.69
C ALA A 93 -4.37 21.61 8.11
N THR A 94 -5.11 20.92 7.25
CA THR A 94 -6.44 20.41 7.57
C THR A 94 -6.37 19.33 8.65
N LEU A 95 -5.43 18.39 8.54
CA LEU A 95 -5.22 17.36 9.55
C LEU A 95 -4.82 17.96 10.91
N MET A 96 -3.99 19.00 10.94
CA MET A 96 -3.66 19.71 12.19
C MET A 96 -4.89 20.36 12.82
N ASN A 97 -5.68 21.08 12.02
CA ASN A 97 -6.88 21.74 12.51
C ASN A 97 -7.88 20.73 13.11
N ILE A 98 -8.03 19.56 12.48
CA ILE A 98 -8.89 18.49 12.99
C ILE A 98 -8.30 17.88 14.26
N ALA A 99 -6.97 17.70 14.34
CA ALA A 99 -6.32 17.18 15.53
C ALA A 99 -6.47 18.10 16.75
N ASP A 100 -6.41 19.42 16.53
CA ASP A 100 -6.57 20.42 17.60
C ASP A 100 -8.02 20.57 18.07
N ALA A 101 -8.99 20.51 17.16
CA ALA A 101 -10.42 20.71 17.45
C ALA A 101 -11.30 19.59 16.83
N PRO A 102 -11.21 18.34 17.32
CA PRO A 102 -11.84 17.20 16.67
C PRO A 102 -13.37 17.18 16.75
N THR A 103 -13.97 17.94 17.67
CA THR A 103 -15.43 18.06 17.81
C THR A 103 -16.02 19.26 17.07
N ASN A 104 -15.19 20.07 16.41
CA ASN A 104 -15.61 21.25 15.65
C ASN A 104 -15.02 21.26 14.23
N VAL A 105 -15.42 20.27 13.43
CA VAL A 105 -14.97 20.12 12.04
C VAL A 105 -16.07 20.59 11.10
N GLN A 106 -15.93 21.82 10.60
CA GLN A 106 -16.90 22.43 9.67
C GLN A 106 -16.48 22.26 8.21
N LEU A 107 -17.47 22.23 7.32
CA LEU A 107 -17.27 22.32 5.87
C LEU A 107 -17.15 23.81 5.46
N PRO A 108 -16.33 24.14 4.45
CA PRO A 108 -16.25 25.50 3.93
C PRO A 108 -17.64 26.05 3.56
N GLY A 109 -17.99 27.24 4.06
CA GLY A 109 -19.27 27.89 3.81
C GLY A 109 -20.41 27.52 4.78
N MET A 110 -20.20 26.57 5.69
CA MET A 110 -21.15 26.23 6.75
C MET A 110 -20.75 26.90 8.06
N TYR A 111 -21.55 27.85 8.55
CA TYR A 111 -21.27 28.61 9.79
C TYR A 111 -22.07 28.12 11.00
N ASN A 112 -22.97 27.15 10.82
CA ASN A 112 -23.71 26.57 11.93
C ASN A 112 -22.75 25.74 12.79
N LYS A 113 -22.50 26.23 14.01
CA LYS A 113 -21.67 25.56 15.01
C LYS A 113 -22.43 24.38 15.62
N GLU A 114 -22.47 23.28 14.88
CA GLU A 114 -22.88 21.99 15.43
C GLU A 114 -21.66 21.20 15.87
N GLU A 115 -21.67 20.75 17.12
CA GLU A 115 -20.65 19.85 17.64
C GLU A 115 -20.79 18.46 17.01
N ASN A 116 -19.69 17.91 16.53
CA ASN A 116 -19.64 16.56 15.96
C ASN A 116 -18.93 15.59 16.92
N PRO A 117 -19.30 14.30 16.94
CA PRO A 117 -18.51 13.29 17.64
C PRO A 117 -17.05 13.30 17.17
N ARG A 118 -16.13 13.03 18.09
CA ARG A 118 -14.72 12.84 17.77
C ARG A 118 -14.55 11.55 16.96
N VAL A 119 -13.87 11.63 15.82
CA VAL A 119 -13.56 10.48 14.97
C VAL A 119 -12.07 10.15 15.08
N PRO A 120 -11.68 8.90 15.39
CA PRO A 120 -10.29 8.47 15.30
C PRO A 120 -9.84 8.44 13.84
N ILE A 121 -8.67 9.02 13.56
CA ILE A 121 -8.04 9.01 12.23
C ILE A 121 -6.84 8.05 12.28
N ILE A 122 -6.85 7.08 11.38
CA ILE A 122 -5.77 6.10 11.18
C ILE A 122 -5.17 6.36 9.79
N VAL A 123 -3.85 6.43 9.73
CA VAL A 123 -3.10 6.73 8.52
C VAL A 123 -2.03 5.66 8.32
N THR A 124 -1.86 5.18 7.09
CA THR A 124 -0.72 4.33 6.70
C THR A 124 0.25 5.08 5.80
N GLY A 125 1.52 4.69 5.81
CA GLY A 125 2.51 5.09 4.81
C GLY A 125 3.78 4.27 4.92
N ASN A 126 4.73 4.45 4.01
CA ASN A 126 6.01 3.74 4.06
C ASN A 126 7.03 4.52 4.88
N ASP A 127 7.12 5.83 4.67
CA ASP A 127 8.03 6.70 5.40
C ASP A 127 7.39 8.03 5.76
N PHE A 128 7.27 8.28 7.07
CA PHE A 128 6.77 9.54 7.61
C PHE A 128 7.86 10.58 7.86
N SER A 129 9.14 10.29 7.58
CA SER A 129 10.22 11.28 7.65
C SER A 129 9.98 12.48 6.72
N THR A 130 9.27 12.24 5.62
CA THR A 130 8.96 13.24 4.58
C THR A 130 7.70 14.05 4.88
N LEU A 131 6.91 13.64 5.88
CA LEU A 131 5.70 14.34 6.28
C LEU A 131 6.04 15.65 7.01
N TYR A 132 5.10 16.59 6.98
CA TYR A 132 5.31 17.93 7.51
C TYR A 132 5.46 17.89 9.05
N ALA A 133 6.63 18.31 9.53
CA ALA A 133 7.05 18.17 10.93
C ALA A 133 6.03 18.63 12.00
N PRO A 134 5.25 19.72 11.83
CA PRO A 134 4.27 20.14 12.84
C PRO A 134 3.04 19.23 12.98
N LEU A 135 2.82 18.28 12.05
CA LEU A 135 1.79 17.24 12.20
C LEU A 135 2.29 16.11 13.10
N ILE A 136 3.62 15.89 13.07
CA ILE A 136 4.33 14.80 13.73
C ILE A 136 4.83 15.19 15.13
N ARG A 137 4.79 16.49 15.49
CA ARG A 137 5.12 16.95 16.84
C ARG A 137 4.17 16.35 17.88
N ASP A 138 4.71 16.12 19.08
CA ASP A 138 4.01 15.46 20.18
C ASP A 138 2.67 16.14 20.49
N GLY A 139 1.59 15.33 20.52
CA GLY A 139 0.24 15.75 20.90
C GLY A 139 -0.84 15.60 19.81
N ARG A 140 -0.49 15.55 18.52
CA ARG A 140 -1.46 15.45 17.40
C ARG A 140 -1.50 14.07 16.73
N MET A 141 -0.32 13.46 16.56
CA MET A 141 -0.15 12.18 15.88
C MET A 141 0.75 11.26 16.69
N GLU A 142 0.30 10.04 16.92
CA GLU A 142 1.11 8.95 17.45
C GLU A 142 1.69 8.15 16.29
N LYS A 143 2.98 7.82 16.38
CA LYS A 143 3.70 7.04 15.36
C LYS A 143 3.87 5.62 15.83
N PHE A 144 3.40 4.68 15.02
CA PHE A 144 3.58 3.25 15.23
C PHE A 144 4.39 2.66 14.09
N TYR A 145 5.59 2.18 14.39
CA TYR A 145 6.44 1.51 13.42
C TYR A 145 6.06 0.03 13.34
N TRP A 146 5.56 -0.41 12.19
CA TRP A 146 5.22 -1.79 11.90
C TRP A 146 6.43 -2.52 11.30
N ALA A 147 7.07 -3.31 12.16
CA ALA A 147 8.09 -4.28 11.79
C ALA A 147 7.67 -5.66 12.32
N PRO A 148 7.06 -6.51 11.48
CA PRO A 148 6.55 -7.80 11.92
C PRO A 148 7.68 -8.68 12.43
N THR A 149 7.46 -9.29 13.60
CA THR A 149 8.39 -10.28 14.16
C THR A 149 8.36 -11.57 13.36
N ARG A 150 9.27 -12.50 13.65
CA ARG A 150 9.23 -13.85 13.09
C ARG A 150 7.88 -14.53 13.33
N GLU A 151 7.35 -14.42 14.54
CA GLU A 151 6.07 -15.01 14.91
C GLU A 151 4.89 -14.36 14.15
N ASP A 152 4.92 -13.03 13.99
CA ASP A 152 3.91 -12.33 13.17
C ASP A 152 3.97 -12.80 11.71
N ARG A 153 5.17 -12.93 11.14
CA ARG A 153 5.37 -13.43 9.78
C ARG A 153 4.82 -14.85 9.62
N ILE A 154 5.08 -15.74 10.57
CA ILE A 154 4.52 -17.10 10.58
C ILE A 154 2.99 -17.05 10.66
N GLY A 155 2.44 -16.27 11.57
CA GLY A 155 0.99 -16.13 11.75
C GLY A 155 0.28 -15.63 10.49
N VAL A 156 0.82 -14.61 9.84
CA VAL A 156 0.26 -14.09 8.58
C VAL A 156 0.43 -15.10 7.45
N CYS A 157 1.58 -15.77 7.36
CA CYS A 157 1.81 -16.80 6.35
C CYS A 157 0.86 -17.99 6.50
N LYS A 158 0.54 -18.41 7.74
CA LYS A 158 -0.50 -19.41 8.01
C LYS A 158 -1.87 -18.96 7.50
N GLY A 159 -2.21 -17.68 7.67
CA GLY A 159 -3.45 -17.10 7.14
C GLY A 159 -3.50 -17.16 5.60
N ILE A 160 -2.38 -16.91 4.93
CA ILE A 160 -2.27 -16.98 3.45
C ILE A 160 -2.52 -18.41 2.95
N PHE A 161 -1.95 -19.42 3.62
CA PHE A 161 -2.04 -20.83 3.21
C PHE A 161 -3.17 -21.61 3.91
N GLN A 162 -4.06 -20.92 4.63
CA GLN A 162 -5.10 -21.56 5.46
C GLN A 162 -6.01 -22.49 4.64
N THR A 163 -6.35 -22.08 3.41
CA THR A 163 -7.23 -22.84 2.52
C THR A 163 -6.51 -23.96 1.78
N ASP A 164 -5.16 -23.98 1.80
CA ASP A 164 -4.34 -24.89 0.99
C ASP A 164 -3.85 -26.12 1.76
N ASN A 165 -4.28 -26.27 3.03
CA ASN A 165 -3.95 -27.40 3.91
C ASN A 165 -2.43 -27.66 4.05
N VAL A 166 -1.64 -26.59 4.09
CA VAL A 166 -0.19 -26.63 4.32
C VAL A 166 0.06 -26.81 5.83
N SER A 167 0.96 -27.72 6.22
CA SER A 167 1.22 -27.95 7.65
C SER A 167 1.93 -26.76 8.31
N ASP A 168 1.74 -26.58 9.61
CA ASP A 168 2.40 -25.51 10.36
C ASP A 168 3.93 -25.59 10.26
N GLU A 169 4.50 -26.79 10.31
CA GLU A 169 5.94 -27.03 10.13
C GLU A 169 6.43 -26.58 8.74
N SER A 170 5.61 -26.81 7.71
CA SER A 170 5.86 -26.39 6.34
C SER A 170 5.91 -24.87 6.23
N VAL A 171 4.93 -24.19 6.83
CA VAL A 171 4.88 -22.72 6.85
C VAL A 171 6.10 -22.14 7.57
N VAL A 172 6.45 -22.69 8.74
CA VAL A 172 7.64 -22.27 9.49
C VAL A 172 8.91 -22.42 8.65
N LYS A 173 9.08 -23.58 8.00
CA LYS A 173 10.23 -23.84 7.12
C LYS A 173 10.32 -22.84 5.96
N ILE A 174 9.20 -22.50 5.34
CA ILE A 174 9.15 -21.52 4.24
C ILE A 174 9.53 -20.12 4.74
N VAL A 175 8.98 -19.68 5.88
CA VAL A 175 9.26 -18.36 6.46
C VAL A 175 10.74 -18.23 6.87
N ASP A 176 11.32 -19.29 7.43
CA ASP A 176 12.72 -19.35 7.85
C ASP A 176 13.68 -19.44 6.66
N THR A 177 13.26 -20.05 5.55
CA THR A 177 14.07 -20.11 4.31
C THR A 177 14.17 -18.75 3.62
N PHE A 178 13.15 -17.90 3.77
CA PHE A 178 13.08 -16.57 3.13
C PHE A 178 13.00 -15.42 4.15
N PRO A 179 14.02 -15.22 5.02
CA PRO A 179 13.94 -14.30 6.16
C PRO A 179 13.88 -12.81 5.78
N GLY A 180 14.43 -12.43 4.63
CA GLY A 180 14.46 -11.05 4.14
C GLY A 180 13.26 -10.67 3.26
N GLN A 181 12.31 -11.58 3.05
CA GLN A 181 11.15 -11.34 2.22
C GLN A 181 9.99 -10.73 3.02
N SER A 182 9.30 -9.78 2.39
CA SER A 182 8.08 -9.16 2.92
C SER A 182 6.89 -10.14 2.92
N ILE A 183 5.79 -9.76 3.56
CA ILE A 183 4.61 -10.62 3.67
C ILE A 183 3.96 -10.86 2.30
N ASP A 184 3.94 -9.85 1.44
CA ASP A 184 3.45 -9.95 0.06
C ASP A 184 4.15 -11.02 -0.78
N PHE A 185 5.42 -11.33 -0.49
CA PHE A 185 6.16 -12.42 -1.14
C PHE A 185 5.45 -13.76 -0.98
N PHE A 186 4.90 -14.06 0.20
CA PHE A 186 4.19 -15.33 0.42
C PHE A 186 2.84 -15.38 -0.29
N GLY A 187 2.17 -14.22 -0.45
CA GLY A 187 0.99 -14.09 -1.30
C GLY A 187 1.33 -14.32 -2.78
N ALA A 188 2.42 -13.73 -3.25
CA ALA A 188 2.93 -13.94 -4.61
C ALA A 188 3.38 -15.39 -4.85
N LEU A 189 3.98 -16.03 -3.85
CA LEU A 189 4.36 -17.44 -3.88
C LEU A 189 3.15 -18.34 -4.08
N ARG A 190 2.10 -18.12 -3.29
CA ARG A 190 0.82 -18.84 -3.43
C ARG A 190 0.24 -18.64 -4.84
N ALA A 191 0.17 -17.38 -5.30
CA ALA A 191 -0.36 -17.05 -6.63
C ALA A 191 0.45 -17.73 -7.76
N ARG A 192 1.78 -17.78 -7.64
CA ARG A 192 2.66 -18.38 -8.64
C ARG A 192 2.35 -19.86 -8.91
N VAL A 193 1.93 -20.60 -7.87
CA VAL A 193 1.51 -21.99 -8.02
C VAL A 193 0.21 -22.11 -8.82
N TYR A 194 -0.74 -21.21 -8.62
CA TYR A 194 -1.96 -21.15 -9.43
C TYR A 194 -1.67 -20.70 -10.87
N ASP A 195 -0.78 -19.72 -11.06
CA ASP A 195 -0.38 -19.26 -12.40
C ASP A 195 0.19 -20.39 -13.26
N ASP A 196 0.89 -21.35 -12.65
CA ASP A 196 1.41 -22.51 -13.37
C ASP A 196 0.30 -23.47 -13.84
N GLU A 197 -0.75 -23.67 -13.04
CA GLU A 197 -1.91 -24.47 -13.46
C GLU A 197 -2.72 -23.76 -14.56
N VAL A 198 -2.87 -22.44 -14.45
CA VAL A 198 -3.48 -21.62 -15.51
C VAL A 198 -2.66 -21.70 -16.80
N ARG A 199 -1.32 -21.64 -16.70
CA ARG A 199 -0.42 -21.77 -17.85
C ARG A 199 -0.56 -23.14 -18.53
N LYS A 200 -0.61 -24.23 -17.75
CA LYS A 200 -0.84 -25.59 -18.29
C LYS A 200 -2.18 -25.68 -19.02
N TRP A 201 -3.23 -25.10 -18.45
CA TRP A 201 -4.56 -25.05 -19.07
C TRP A 201 -4.58 -24.24 -20.36
N VAL A 202 -3.90 -23.09 -20.40
CA VAL A 202 -3.72 -22.29 -21.61
C VAL A 202 -3.00 -23.10 -22.69
N SER A 203 -1.91 -23.78 -22.34
CA SER A 203 -1.16 -24.60 -23.29
C SER A 203 -1.95 -25.81 -23.81
N SER A 204 -2.77 -26.45 -22.96
CA SER A 204 -3.58 -27.61 -23.37
C SER A 204 -4.80 -27.23 -24.20
N THR A 205 -5.41 -26.07 -23.93
CA THR A 205 -6.59 -25.57 -24.65
C THR A 205 -6.23 -24.99 -26.03
N GLY A 206 -5.00 -24.49 -26.18
CA GLY A 206 -4.54 -23.76 -27.37
C GLY A 206 -4.89 -22.28 -27.28
N ILE A 207 -3.92 -21.42 -27.57
CA ILE A 207 -4.02 -19.96 -27.39
C ILE A 207 -5.17 -19.38 -28.19
N GLU A 208 -5.38 -19.91 -29.40
CA GLU A 208 -6.45 -19.55 -30.32
C GLU A 208 -7.87 -19.85 -29.80
N ASN A 209 -8.02 -20.74 -28.82
CA ASN A 209 -9.31 -21.18 -28.30
C ASN A 209 -9.67 -20.59 -26.93
N ILE A 210 -8.72 -19.93 -26.25
CA ILE A 210 -8.92 -19.35 -24.90
C ILE A 210 -10.08 -18.37 -24.89
N GLY A 211 -10.14 -17.45 -25.85
CA GLY A 211 -11.16 -16.41 -25.89
C GLY A 211 -12.59 -16.99 -25.91
N LYS A 212 -12.80 -18.07 -26.67
CA LYS A 212 -14.09 -18.77 -26.76
C LYS A 212 -14.45 -19.52 -25.47
N ARG A 213 -13.44 -19.99 -24.74
CA ARG A 213 -13.60 -20.73 -23.47
C ARG A 213 -13.79 -19.82 -22.26
N LEU A 214 -13.24 -18.60 -22.27
CA LEU A 214 -13.34 -17.65 -21.16
C LEU A 214 -14.49 -16.66 -21.32
N VAL A 215 -14.74 -16.18 -22.53
CA VAL A 215 -15.70 -15.09 -22.78
C VAL A 215 -16.94 -15.64 -23.47
N ASN A 216 -18.11 -15.43 -22.86
CA ASN A 216 -19.40 -15.90 -23.38
C ASN A 216 -19.45 -17.40 -23.70
N SER A 217 -18.69 -18.20 -22.94
CA SER A 217 -18.69 -19.66 -23.05
C SER A 217 -20.06 -20.23 -22.68
N ARG A 218 -20.55 -21.17 -23.50
CA ARG A 218 -21.78 -21.92 -23.22
C ARG A 218 -21.58 -23.00 -22.16
N ASP A 219 -20.33 -23.38 -21.90
CA ASP A 219 -19.95 -24.45 -20.98
C ASP A 219 -19.76 -23.94 -19.54
N GLY A 220 -19.97 -22.64 -19.29
CA GLY A 220 -19.78 -22.00 -18.00
C GLY A 220 -18.32 -21.59 -17.72
N PRO A 221 -18.05 -21.07 -16.50
CA PRO A 221 -16.72 -20.64 -16.10
C PRO A 221 -15.78 -21.85 -15.97
N VAL A 222 -14.50 -21.64 -16.33
CA VAL A 222 -13.46 -22.65 -16.16
C VAL A 222 -13.24 -22.90 -14.67
N THR A 223 -13.45 -24.13 -14.24
CA THR A 223 -13.19 -24.58 -12.88
C THR A 223 -11.82 -25.22 -12.79
N PHE A 224 -11.05 -24.82 -11.79
CA PHE A 224 -9.75 -25.42 -11.48
C PHE A 224 -9.86 -26.20 -10.17
N GLU A 225 -9.26 -27.40 -10.15
CA GLU A 225 -8.97 -28.05 -8.88
C GLU A 225 -7.87 -27.27 -8.16
N GLN A 226 -8.00 -27.16 -6.84
CA GLN A 226 -7.00 -26.48 -6.03
C GLN A 226 -5.67 -27.26 -6.10
N PRO A 227 -4.57 -26.62 -6.53
CA PRO A 227 -3.29 -27.29 -6.62
C PRO A 227 -2.78 -27.67 -5.23
N LYS A 228 -2.14 -28.84 -5.13
CA LYS A 228 -1.48 -29.25 -3.89
C LYS A 228 -0.25 -28.37 -3.64
N MET A 229 -0.28 -27.64 -2.51
CA MET A 229 0.79 -26.76 -2.06
C MET A 229 1.81 -27.52 -1.22
N THR A 230 2.59 -28.43 -1.84
CA THR A 230 3.65 -29.14 -1.11
C THR A 230 4.81 -28.20 -0.78
N VAL A 231 5.54 -28.51 0.30
CA VAL A 231 6.71 -27.72 0.72
C VAL A 231 7.74 -27.61 -0.39
N GLU A 232 7.98 -28.71 -1.08
CA GLU A 232 8.98 -28.78 -2.16
C GLU A 232 8.62 -27.80 -3.28
N LYS A 233 7.35 -27.80 -3.69
CA LYS A 233 6.82 -26.88 -4.72
C LYS A 233 6.94 -25.42 -4.24
N LEU A 234 6.59 -25.14 -3.00
CA LEU A 234 6.67 -23.79 -2.42
C LEU A 234 8.11 -23.28 -2.30
N LEU A 235 9.06 -24.15 -1.94
CA LEU A 235 10.48 -23.78 -1.88
C LEU A 235 11.06 -23.55 -3.27
N GLU A 236 10.73 -24.41 -4.24
CA GLU A 236 11.13 -24.26 -5.64
C GLU A 236 10.66 -22.92 -6.21
N TYR A 237 9.36 -22.63 -6.14
CA TYR A 237 8.81 -21.35 -6.61
C TYR A 237 9.33 -20.17 -5.80
N GLY A 238 9.56 -20.34 -4.50
CA GLY A 238 10.15 -19.31 -3.65
C GLY A 238 11.53 -18.91 -4.15
N HIS A 239 12.41 -19.87 -4.44
CA HIS A 239 13.73 -19.58 -5.00
C HIS A 239 13.66 -18.94 -6.38
N MET A 240 12.75 -19.38 -7.25
CA MET A 240 12.52 -18.74 -8.55
C MET A 240 12.12 -17.27 -8.40
N LEU A 241 11.20 -16.96 -7.50
CA LEU A 241 10.76 -15.57 -7.25
C LEU A 241 11.89 -14.70 -6.70
N VAL A 242 12.72 -15.23 -5.80
CA VAL A 242 13.92 -14.51 -5.32
C VAL A 242 14.89 -14.22 -6.46
N GLN A 243 15.15 -15.20 -7.33
CA GLN A 243 16.02 -15.00 -8.49
C GLN A 243 15.45 -13.96 -9.47
N GLU A 244 14.14 -13.97 -9.71
CA GLU A 244 13.46 -12.97 -10.53
C GLU A 244 13.61 -11.56 -9.92
N GLN A 245 13.39 -11.42 -8.61
CA GLN A 245 13.58 -10.14 -7.90
C GLN A 245 15.03 -9.63 -7.98
N ASP A 246 16.01 -10.50 -7.75
CA ASP A 246 17.42 -10.15 -7.82
C ASP A 246 17.84 -9.75 -9.24
N ASN A 247 17.26 -10.40 -10.26
CA ASN A 247 17.49 -10.03 -11.65
C ASN A 247 16.92 -8.63 -11.96
N VAL A 248 15.69 -8.32 -11.55
CA VAL A 248 15.10 -6.98 -11.72
C VAL A 248 15.94 -5.91 -11.04
N LYS A 249 16.39 -6.17 -9.80
CA LYS A 249 17.29 -5.24 -9.08
C LYS A 249 18.59 -5.01 -9.84
N ARG A 250 19.22 -6.07 -10.36
CA ARG A 250 20.46 -5.98 -11.15
C ARG A 250 20.26 -5.15 -12.42
N VAL A 251 19.17 -5.36 -13.15
CA VAL A 251 18.85 -4.57 -14.36
C VAL A 251 18.65 -3.09 -14.00
N GLN A 252 17.86 -2.80 -12.97
CA GLN A 252 17.65 -1.42 -12.50
C GLN A 252 18.95 -0.73 -12.04
N LEU A 253 19.81 -1.47 -11.32
CA LEU A 253 21.13 -0.99 -10.93
C LEU A 253 21.98 -0.69 -12.16
N ALA A 254 22.02 -1.58 -13.14
CA ALA A 254 22.75 -1.37 -14.39
C ALA A 254 22.26 -0.13 -15.15
N ASP A 255 20.94 0.04 -15.30
CA ASP A 255 20.35 1.23 -15.93
C ASP A 255 20.68 2.52 -15.17
N THR A 256 20.69 2.47 -13.83
CA THR A 256 21.07 3.61 -12.99
C THR A 256 22.55 3.96 -13.16
N TYR A 257 23.44 2.97 -13.20
CA TYR A 257 24.86 3.20 -13.48
C TYR A 257 25.10 3.73 -14.89
N MET A 258 24.41 3.19 -15.90
CA MET A 258 24.55 3.65 -17.29
C MET A 258 24.02 5.08 -17.47
N SER A 259 22.90 5.43 -16.83
CA SER A 259 22.38 6.80 -16.85
C SER A 259 23.27 7.78 -16.08
N GLN A 260 23.82 7.39 -14.92
CA GLN A 260 24.80 8.21 -14.20
C GLN A 260 26.12 8.37 -14.95
N ALA A 261 26.58 7.32 -15.63
CA ALA A 261 27.76 7.37 -16.50
C ALA A 261 27.52 8.26 -17.72
N ALA A 262 26.36 8.14 -18.38
CA ALA A 262 25.98 8.99 -19.50
C ALA A 262 25.79 10.47 -19.10
N LEU A 263 25.24 10.75 -17.91
CA LEU A 263 25.19 12.11 -17.34
C LEU A 263 26.58 12.63 -16.98
N GLY A 264 27.47 11.76 -16.49
CA GLY A 264 28.87 12.07 -16.23
C GLY A 264 29.63 12.45 -17.51
N ASP A 265 29.45 11.68 -18.58
CA ASP A 265 30.07 11.92 -19.89
C ASP A 265 29.49 13.17 -20.57
N ALA A 266 28.17 13.39 -20.49
CA ALA A 266 27.53 14.61 -21.00
C ALA A 266 28.01 15.87 -20.28
N ASN A 267 28.22 15.80 -18.95
CA ASN A 267 28.80 16.91 -18.18
C ASN A 267 30.29 17.14 -18.54
N GLN A 268 31.05 16.08 -18.80
CA GLN A 268 32.44 16.21 -19.25
C GLN A 268 32.54 16.81 -20.66
N ASP A 269 31.66 16.41 -21.58
CA ASP A 269 31.61 16.96 -22.94
C ASP A 269 31.12 18.42 -22.95
N ALA A 270 30.15 18.79 -22.11
CA ALA A 270 29.75 20.18 -21.93
C ALA A 270 30.89 21.05 -21.36
N MET A 271 31.66 20.52 -20.40
CA MET A 271 32.85 21.20 -19.86
C MET A 271 33.97 21.34 -20.90
N LYS A 272 34.15 20.37 -21.80
CA LYS A 272 35.16 20.42 -22.87
C LYS A 272 34.77 21.32 -24.03
N THR A 273 33.50 21.42 -24.36
CA THR A 273 33.00 22.21 -25.51
C THR A 273 32.64 23.65 -25.15
N GLY A 274 32.65 24.01 -23.85
CA GLY A 274 32.46 25.39 -23.38
C GLY A 274 31.04 25.95 -23.58
N SER A 275 30.08 25.12 -24.00
CA SER A 275 28.69 25.53 -24.18
C SER A 275 27.92 25.36 -22.87
N PHE A 276 28.03 26.35 -21.98
CA PHE A 276 27.08 26.50 -20.89
C PHE A 276 25.86 27.27 -21.43
N TYR A 277 24.74 26.57 -21.61
CA TYR A 277 23.45 27.23 -21.75
C TYR A 277 23.06 27.79 -20.36
N GLY A 278 23.11 29.12 -20.24
CA GLY A 278 22.51 29.87 -19.13
C GLY A 278 21.02 30.07 -19.31
#